data_AF-A0A419JBK6-F1
#
_entry.id   AF-A0A419JBK6-F1
#
_cell.length_a   1.000
_cell.length_b   1.000
_cell.length_c   1.000
_cell.angle_alpha   90.00
_cell.angle_beta   90.00
_cell.angle_gamma   90.00
#
_symmetry.space_group_name_H-M   'P 1'
#
loop_
_entity.id
_entity.type
_entity.pdbx_description
1 polymer ?
#
loop_
_entity_poly.entity_id
_entity_poly.type
_entity_poly.pdbx_seq_one_letter_code
_entity_poly.pdbx_strand_id
1 'polypeptide(L)'
;MEIITLAKHDLKCSHTLCFLEKILKEEFKIMNPWGLDPPPKRRDKLYIIAEVLEIAKEGILKTQIMYRANLSFTQLNSYLRFMLKINLLKKLVRNDKEFYKTTDKGLEFLQRYREITEMLKTENCTKNGVKIPPSHLLKRN
;
A
#
# COMPACT_ATOMS: atom_id res chain seq x y z
N MET A 1 -17.55 -33.28 -1.83
CA MET A 1 -18.70 -32.61 -2.46
C MET A 1 -19.87 -32.57 -1.49
N GLU A 2 -19.70 -32.00 -0.28
CA GLU A 2 -20.82 -31.82 0.68
C GLU A 2 -20.33 -31.07 1.93
N ILE A 3 -20.08 -29.76 1.88
CA ILE A 3 -20.24 -28.76 2.99
C ILE A 3 -20.25 -27.30 2.43
N ILE A 4 -20.92 -27.01 1.31
CA ILE A 4 -21.05 -25.61 0.81
C ILE A 4 -22.52 -25.13 0.82
N THR A 5 -23.39 -25.87 1.51
CA THR A 5 -24.78 -25.50 1.68
C THR A 5 -25.02 -25.28 3.16
N LEU A 6 -24.83 -24.03 3.64
CA LEU A 6 -25.44 -23.41 4.83
C LEU A 6 -24.56 -22.27 5.36
N ALA A 7 -24.56 -21.12 4.67
CA ALA A 7 -24.30 -19.81 5.29
C ALA A 7 -24.56 -18.67 4.28
N LYS A 8 -25.78 -18.61 3.72
CA LYS A 8 -26.34 -17.39 3.13
C LYS A 8 -27.53 -16.95 3.98
N HIS A 9 -27.26 -16.43 5.17
CA HIS A 9 -28.21 -15.54 5.87
C HIS A 9 -27.52 -14.82 7.05
N ASP A 10 -27.74 -13.51 7.12
CA ASP A 10 -27.56 -12.57 8.24
C ASP A 10 -26.17 -12.14 8.78
N LEU A 11 -25.82 -10.93 8.34
CA LEU A 11 -25.46 -9.73 9.13
C LEU A 11 -24.58 -9.82 10.39
N LYS A 12 -23.57 -8.94 10.35
CA LYS A 12 -22.89 -8.21 11.46
C LYS A 12 -21.90 -8.99 12.33
N CYS A 13 -20.61 -8.90 11.98
CA CYS A 13 -19.62 -8.35 12.91
C CYS A 13 -18.27 -8.06 12.22
N SER A 14 -17.72 -6.88 12.49
CA SER A 14 -16.48 -6.30 11.93
C SER A 14 -15.18 -7.00 12.38
N HIS A 15 -15.22 -8.27 12.77
CA HIS A 15 -14.09 -8.98 13.38
C HIS A 15 -13.72 -10.31 12.69
N THR A 16 -14.64 -10.94 11.96
CA THR A 16 -14.40 -12.23 11.29
C THR A 16 -13.56 -12.12 10.02
N LEU A 17 -13.62 -11.00 9.31
CA LEU A 17 -12.76 -10.77 8.13
C LEU A 17 -11.27 -10.63 8.50
N CYS A 18 -10.96 -10.10 9.69
CA CYS A 18 -9.60 -10.05 10.23
C CYS A 18 -9.10 -11.45 10.62
N PHE A 19 -10.00 -12.35 11.03
CA PHE A 19 -9.68 -13.74 11.34
C PHE A 19 -9.40 -14.56 10.07
N LEU A 20 -10.19 -14.38 9.01
CA LEU A 20 -9.98 -15.05 7.73
C LEU A 20 -8.73 -14.55 6.97
N GLU A 21 -8.42 -13.24 7.04
CA GLU A 21 -7.15 -12.72 6.52
C GLU A 21 -5.92 -13.19 7.33
N LYS A 22 -6.08 -13.43 8.65
CA LYS A 22 -5.05 -14.07 9.48
C LYS A 22 -4.86 -15.54 9.11
N ILE A 23 -5.95 -16.28 8.89
CA ILE A 23 -5.91 -17.69 8.52
C ILE A 23 -5.25 -17.89 7.15
N LEU A 24 -5.59 -17.07 6.16
CA LEU A 24 -4.96 -17.16 4.82
C LEU A 24 -3.48 -16.75 4.82
N LYS A 25 -3.05 -15.87 5.74
CA LYS A 25 -1.63 -15.52 5.94
C LYS A 25 -0.84 -16.60 6.69
N GLU A 26 -1.47 -17.33 7.60
CA GLU A 26 -0.84 -18.45 8.33
C GLU A 26 -0.68 -19.68 7.42
N GLU A 27 -1.60 -19.96 6.49
CA GLU A 27 -1.41 -21.06 5.53
C GLU A 27 -0.24 -20.83 4.56
N PHE A 28 0.03 -19.59 4.16
CA PHE A 28 1.17 -19.27 3.29
C PHE A 28 2.54 -19.44 3.99
N LYS A 29 2.55 -19.60 5.32
CA LYS A 29 3.76 -19.78 6.14
C LYS A 29 4.32 -21.21 6.11
N ILE A 30 3.55 -22.19 5.63
CA ILE A 30 3.92 -23.62 5.66
C ILE A 30 4.81 -24.03 4.46
N MET A 31 5.23 -23.10 3.58
CA MET A 31 6.04 -23.43 2.41
C MET A 31 7.26 -22.51 2.23
N ASN A 32 8.09 -22.35 3.26
CA ASN A 32 9.47 -21.88 3.08
C ASN A 32 10.42 -22.48 4.15
N PRO A 33 11.05 -23.64 3.86
CA PRO A 33 11.96 -24.31 4.79
C PRO A 33 13.33 -23.62 4.99
N TRP A 34 13.61 -22.55 4.25
CA TRP A 34 14.87 -21.80 4.33
C TRP A 34 14.53 -20.34 4.66
N GLY A 35 14.58 -20.00 5.95
CA GLY A 35 14.18 -18.71 6.53
C GLY A 35 14.92 -17.48 5.98
N LEU A 36 14.59 -17.11 4.75
CA LEU A 36 14.92 -15.85 4.10
C LEU A 36 13.64 -15.16 3.68
N ASP A 37 12.69 -14.98 4.61
CA ASP A 37 11.74 -13.89 4.46
C ASP A 37 12.50 -12.57 4.59
N PRO A 38 12.58 -11.73 3.55
CA PRO A 38 13.07 -10.38 3.73
C PRO A 38 12.21 -9.76 4.83
N PRO A 39 12.83 -9.09 5.83
CA PRO A 39 12.10 -8.56 6.97
C PRO A 39 10.91 -7.75 6.47
N PRO A 40 9.74 -7.83 7.14
CA PRO A 40 8.51 -7.21 6.67
C PRO A 40 8.79 -5.77 6.27
N LYS A 41 8.76 -5.53 4.95
CA LYS A 41 9.20 -4.27 4.36
C LYS A 41 8.24 -3.18 4.86
N ARG A 42 8.78 -2.17 5.55
CA ARG A 42 7.99 -1.00 5.96
C ARG A 42 7.38 -0.38 4.71
N ARG A 43 6.09 -0.03 4.77
CA ARG A 43 5.38 0.61 3.66
C ARG A 43 6.01 1.96 3.37
N ASP A 44 6.44 2.15 2.13
CA ASP A 44 7.01 3.40 1.65
C ASP A 44 5.95 4.51 1.64
N LYS A 45 6.34 5.75 1.95
CA LYS A 45 5.40 6.89 2.02
C LYS A 45 4.69 7.13 0.69
N LEU A 46 5.43 7.03 -0.42
CA LEU A 46 4.87 7.17 -1.78
C LEU A 46 3.89 6.05 -2.11
N TYR A 47 4.16 4.83 -1.63
CA TYR A 47 3.23 3.70 -1.78
C TYR A 47 1.91 3.96 -1.05
N ILE A 48 1.97 4.45 0.20
CA ILE A 48 0.77 4.82 0.96
C ILE A 48 -0.04 5.91 0.24
N ILE A 49 0.64 6.93 -0.30
CA ILE A 49 0.00 7.99 -1.07
C ILE A 49 -0.69 7.43 -2.31
N ALA A 50 0.02 6.61 -3.10
CA ALA A 50 -0.54 5.98 -4.29
C ALA A 50 -1.75 5.10 -3.96
N GLU A 51 -1.68 4.30 -2.91
CA GLU A 51 -2.78 3.43 -2.49
C GLU A 51 -4.02 4.23 -2.07
N VAL A 52 -3.86 5.30 -1.28
CA VAL A 52 -4.97 6.18 -0.90
C VAL A 52 -5.60 6.85 -2.11
N LEU A 53 -4.80 7.34 -3.06
CA LEU A 53 -5.30 7.97 -4.29
C LEU A 53 -6.03 6.97 -5.19
N GLU A 54 -5.58 5.72 -5.24
CA GLU A 54 -6.25 4.65 -6.00
C GLU A 54 -7.63 4.34 -5.38
N ILE A 55 -7.70 4.21 -4.05
CA ILE A 55 -8.96 3.96 -3.33
C ILE A 55 -9.94 5.13 -3.46
N ALA A 56 -9.44 6.36 -3.54
CA ALA A 56 -10.25 7.57 -3.56
C ALA A 56 -10.67 8.06 -4.96
N LYS A 57 -10.42 7.29 -6.04
CA LYS A 57 -10.75 7.71 -7.43
C LYS A 57 -12.19 8.14 -7.62
N GLU A 58 -13.14 7.41 -7.05
CA GLU A 58 -14.58 7.67 -7.24
C GLU A 58 -15.16 8.63 -6.20
N GLY A 59 -14.40 8.94 -5.15
CA GLY A 59 -14.89 9.67 -3.98
C GLY A 59 -15.32 8.70 -2.89
N ILE A 60 -14.68 8.81 -1.73
CA ILE A 60 -14.86 7.82 -0.66
C ILE A 60 -14.81 8.50 0.73
N LEU A 61 -15.47 7.89 1.70
CA LEU A 61 -15.47 8.37 3.08
C LEU A 61 -14.10 8.19 3.73
N LYS A 62 -13.73 9.11 4.62
CA LYS A 62 -12.50 9.05 5.43
C LYS A 62 -12.31 7.69 6.12
N THR A 63 -13.36 7.18 6.75
CA THR A 63 -13.34 5.90 7.46
C THR A 63 -13.04 4.73 6.53
N GLN A 64 -13.56 4.75 5.30
CA GLN A 64 -13.29 3.71 4.31
C GLN A 64 -11.84 3.76 3.80
N ILE A 65 -11.25 4.97 3.66
CA ILE A 65 -9.81 5.10 3.37
C ILE A 65 -8.98 4.49 4.49
N MET A 66 -9.32 4.80 5.75
CA MET A 66 -8.62 4.29 6.92
C MET A 66 -8.52 2.76 6.91
N TYR A 67 -9.67 2.10 6.73
CA TYR A 67 -9.76 0.65 6.75
C TYR A 67 -9.08 0.02 5.53
N ARG A 68 -9.33 0.54 4.32
CA ARG A 68 -8.77 -0.04 3.09
C ARG A 68 -7.26 0.16 2.96
N ALA A 69 -6.76 1.33 3.36
CA ALA A 69 -5.33 1.62 3.30
C ALA A 69 -4.56 1.12 4.53
N ASN A 70 -5.22 0.45 5.49
CA ASN A 70 -4.64 -0.01 6.76
C ASN A 70 -3.80 1.08 7.47
N LEU A 71 -4.41 2.25 7.70
CA LEU A 71 -3.78 3.40 8.36
C LEU A 71 -4.43 3.67 9.71
N SER A 72 -3.62 4.07 10.70
CA SER A 72 -4.18 4.62 11.94
C SER A 72 -4.86 5.97 11.68
N PHE A 73 -5.76 6.38 12.57
CA PHE A 73 -6.44 7.68 12.48
C PHE A 73 -5.44 8.85 12.41
N THR A 74 -4.37 8.81 13.21
CA THR A 74 -3.34 9.86 13.24
C THR A 74 -2.54 9.90 11.94
N GLN A 75 -2.15 8.74 11.41
CA GLN A 75 -1.46 8.62 10.13
C GLN A 75 -2.33 9.14 8.98
N LEU A 76 -3.57 8.66 8.88
CA LEU A 76 -4.49 9.05 7.84
C LEU A 76 -4.70 10.56 7.83
N ASN A 77 -4.93 11.19 8.99
CA ASN A 77 -5.11 12.64 9.06
C ASN A 77 -3.86 13.41 8.57
N SER A 78 -2.67 12.92 8.90
CA SER A 78 -1.43 13.52 8.42
C SER A 78 -1.34 13.46 6.89
N TYR A 79 -1.60 12.28 6.32
CA TYR A 79 -1.57 12.08 4.87
C TYR A 79 -2.67 12.84 4.14
N LEU A 80 -3.91 12.86 4.65
CA LEU A 80 -5.01 13.61 4.04
C LEU A 80 -4.72 15.11 4.03
N ARG A 81 -4.25 15.68 5.15
CA ARG A 81 -3.85 17.10 5.20
C ARG A 81 -2.76 17.41 4.18
N PHE A 82 -1.76 16.55 4.08
CA PHE A 82 -0.69 16.69 3.10
C PHE A 82 -1.23 16.65 1.67
N MET A 83 -1.98 15.60 1.30
CA MET A 83 -2.50 15.42 -0.06
C MET A 83 -3.51 16.50 -0.47
N LEU A 84 -4.31 17.02 0.46
CA LEU A 84 -5.17 18.18 0.22
C LEU A 84 -4.33 19.44 -0.03
N LYS A 85 -3.30 19.69 0.79
CA LYS A 85 -2.42 20.86 0.64
C LYS A 85 -1.74 20.92 -0.74
N ILE A 86 -1.33 19.77 -1.27
CA ILE A 86 -0.67 19.69 -2.59
C ILE A 86 -1.64 19.43 -3.75
N ASN A 87 -2.95 19.45 -3.50
CA ASN A 87 -4.02 19.23 -4.47
C ASN A 87 -3.96 17.88 -5.18
N LEU A 88 -3.58 16.79 -4.50
CA LEU A 88 -3.75 15.43 -5.03
C LEU A 88 -5.16 14.88 -4.75
N LEU A 89 -5.73 15.27 -3.61
CA LEU A 89 -7.12 14.98 -3.24
C LEU A 89 -7.93 16.28 -3.21
N LYS A 90 -9.23 16.13 -3.45
CA LYS A 90 -10.26 17.14 -3.16
C LYS A 90 -11.23 16.62 -2.12
N LYS A 91 -11.67 17.50 -1.23
CA LYS A 91 -12.71 17.24 -0.25
C LYS A 91 -14.05 17.70 -0.81
N LEU A 92 -15.06 16.85 -0.76
CA LEU A 92 -16.42 17.10 -1.21
C LEU A 92 -17.36 16.88 -0.02
N VAL A 93 -18.33 17.76 0.16
CA VAL A 93 -19.38 17.58 1.18
C VAL A 93 -20.69 17.24 0.47
N ARG A 94 -21.30 16.12 0.84
CA ARG A 94 -22.61 15.69 0.33
C ARG A 94 -23.42 15.11 1.48
N ASN A 95 -24.65 15.59 1.68
CA ASN A 95 -25.55 15.13 2.74
C ASN A 95 -24.86 15.09 4.12
N ASP A 96 -24.20 16.20 4.49
CA ASP A 96 -23.44 16.37 5.73
C ASP A 96 -22.28 15.38 5.94
N LYS A 97 -21.89 14.64 4.90
CA LYS A 97 -20.78 13.69 4.93
C LYS A 97 -19.63 14.18 4.07
N GLU A 98 -18.42 13.99 4.60
CA GLU A 98 -17.17 14.32 3.92
C GLU A 98 -16.66 13.16 3.06
N PHE A 99 -16.51 13.41 1.77
CA PHE A 99 -15.92 12.52 0.80
C PHE A 99 -14.58 13.08 0.32
N TYR A 100 -13.64 12.18 0.06
CA TYR A 100 -12.33 12.50 -0.48
C TYR A 100 -12.24 11.87 -1.85
N LYS A 101 -11.97 12.68 -2.86
CA LYS A 101 -11.88 12.24 -4.25
C LYS A 101 -10.53 12.61 -4.83
N THR A 102 -9.96 11.73 -5.63
CA THR A 102 -8.73 12.00 -6.38
C THR A 102 -8.97 13.09 -7.43
N THR A 103 -8.03 14.03 -7.52
CA THR A 103 -8.02 15.10 -8.54
C THR A 103 -7.29 14.64 -9.79
N ASP A 104 -7.35 15.41 -10.87
CA ASP A 104 -6.61 15.11 -12.11
C ASP A 104 -5.09 15.09 -11.86
N LYS A 105 -4.59 16.01 -11.03
CA LYS A 105 -3.18 15.99 -10.56
C LYS A 105 -2.85 14.73 -9.76
N GLY A 106 -3.79 14.24 -8.95
CA GLY A 106 -3.66 12.96 -8.24
C GLY A 106 -3.60 11.75 -9.18
N LEU A 107 -4.35 11.78 -10.28
CA LEU A 107 -4.30 10.75 -11.33
C LEU A 107 -2.97 10.78 -12.09
N GLU A 108 -2.46 11.97 -12.42
CA GLU A 108 -1.14 12.12 -13.03
C GLU A 108 -0.04 11.58 -12.11
N PHE A 109 -0.10 11.89 -10.80
CA PHE A 109 0.82 11.32 -9.82
C PHE A 109 0.79 9.78 -9.83
N LEU A 110 -0.39 9.16 -9.89
CA LEU A 110 -0.51 7.70 -9.97
C LEU A 110 0.15 7.13 -11.22
N GLN A 111 -0.02 7.79 -12.36
CA GLN A 111 0.60 7.39 -13.62
C GLN A 111 2.13 7.43 -13.51
N ARG A 112 2.69 8.54 -13.03
CA ARG A 112 4.14 8.69 -12.82
C ARG A 112 4.69 7.70 -11.80
N TYR A 113 3.95 7.48 -10.72
CA TYR A 113 4.34 6.50 -9.71
C TYR A 113 4.44 5.09 -10.29
N ARG A 114 3.50 4.69 -11.17
CA ARG A 114 3.54 3.39 -11.86
C ARG A 114 4.75 3.28 -12.78
N GLU A 115 5.01 4.29 -13.61
CA GLU A 115 6.17 4.35 -14.52
C GLU A 115 7.49 4.15 -13.75
N ILE A 116 7.70 4.94 -12.68
CA ILE A 116 8.92 4.86 -11.85
C ILE A 116 9.03 3.48 -11.16
N THR A 117 7.92 2.96 -10.63
CA THR A 117 7.92 1.67 -9.94
C THR A 117 8.23 0.52 -10.91
N GLU A 118 7.80 0.61 -12.16
CA GLU A 118 8.11 -0.36 -13.21
C GLU A 118 9.60 -0.32 -13.57
N MET A 119 10.18 0.87 -13.76
CA MET A 119 11.62 1.03 -14.00
C MET A 119 12.46 0.42 -12.87
N LEU A 120 12.13 0.71 -11.61
CA LEU A 120 12.86 0.18 -10.45
C LEU A 120 12.75 -1.35 -10.32
N LYS A 121 11.66 -1.96 -10.79
CA LYS A 121 11.56 -3.43 -10.84
C LYS A 121 12.53 -4.03 -11.84
N THR A 122 12.73 -3.38 -12.99
CA THR A 122 13.64 -3.87 -14.04
C THR A 122 15.13 -3.81 -13.63
N GLU A 123 15.50 -2.91 -12.74
CA GLU A 123 16.88 -2.75 -12.24
C GLU A 123 17.32 -3.83 -11.23
N ASN A 124 16.39 -4.59 -10.66
CA ASN A 124 16.72 -5.69 -9.75
C ASN A 124 17.30 -6.94 -10.46
N CYS A 125 17.42 -6.91 -11.79
CA CYS A 125 18.18 -7.89 -12.57
C CYS A 125 19.67 -7.52 -12.75
N THR A 126 20.14 -6.35 -12.34
CA THR A 126 21.58 -6.01 -12.35
C THR A 126 22.10 -5.83 -10.94
N LYS A 127 22.44 -6.93 -10.27
CA LYS A 127 23.31 -6.86 -9.09
C LYS A 127 24.68 -6.34 -9.53
N ASN A 128 24.93 -5.05 -9.29
CA ASN A 128 26.21 -4.41 -8.96
C ASN A 128 27.48 -5.17 -9.38
N GLY A 129 27.91 -4.98 -10.63
CA GLY A 129 29.21 -5.40 -11.14
C GLY A 129 30.32 -4.36 -10.94
N VAL A 130 30.24 -3.49 -9.92
CA VAL A 130 31.37 -2.61 -9.60
C VAL A 130 32.37 -3.42 -8.78
N LYS A 131 33.34 -4.05 -9.45
CA LYS A 131 34.53 -4.61 -8.80
C LYS A 131 35.32 -3.43 -8.23
N ILE A 132 35.11 -3.13 -6.95
CA ILE A 132 35.98 -2.20 -6.23
C ILE A 132 37.36 -2.87 -6.21
N PRO A 133 38.39 -2.29 -6.86
CA PRO A 133 39.72 -2.88 -6.85
C PRO A 133 40.20 -3.00 -5.41
N PRO A 134 40.89 -4.10 -5.06
CA PRO A 134 41.24 -4.36 -3.68
C PRO A 134 42.12 -3.25 -3.10
N SER A 135 41.90 -2.97 -1.82
CA SER A 135 42.31 -1.74 -1.10
C SER A 135 43.80 -1.40 -1.12
N HIS A 136 44.65 -2.34 -1.50
CA HIS A 136 46.09 -2.16 -1.66
C HIS A 136 46.49 -1.27 -2.86
N LEU A 137 45.58 -0.97 -3.79
CA LEU A 137 45.82 -0.07 -4.93
C LEU A 137 45.55 1.42 -4.62
N LEU A 138 45.04 1.74 -3.42
CA LEU A 138 44.76 3.12 -3.00
C LEU A 138 45.89 3.73 -2.16
N LYS A 139 47.12 3.25 -2.31
CA LYS A 139 48.27 3.84 -1.62
C LYS A 139 48.63 5.16 -2.29
N ARG A 140 48.10 6.25 -1.74
CA ARG A 140 48.46 7.63 -2.06
C ARG A 140 49.88 7.87 -1.53
N ASN A 141 50.83 8.05 -2.45
CA ASN A 141 52.13 8.66 -2.15
C ASN A 141 51.92 10.12 -1.72
#